data_AF-A0A0H4PXA2-F1
#
_entry.id   AF-A0A0H4PXA2-F1
#
_cell.length_a   1.000
_cell.length_b   1.000
_cell.length_c   1.000
_cell.angle_alpha   90.00
_cell.angle_beta   90.00
_cell.angle_gamma   90.00
#
_symmetry.space_group_name_H-M   'P 1'
#
loop_
_entity.id
_entity.type
_entity.pdbx_description
1 polymer ?
#
loop_
_entity_poly.entity_id
_entity_poly.type
_entity_poly.pdbx_seq_one_letter_code
_entity_poly.pdbx_strand_id
1 'polypeptide(L)' 'METSYLDYYKRIIKKVSFDLGLLKDELNKANQILTVEEKARLKKWMLRNGLYTEKLRGNAF' A
#
# COMPACT_ATOMS: atom_id res chain seq x y z
N MET A 1 9.40 20.28 0.68
CA MET A 1 8.14 19.54 0.90
C MET A 1 8.53 18.14 1.33
N GLU A 2 8.43 17.83 2.61
CA GLU A 2 8.73 16.49 3.13
C GLU A 2 7.73 15.49 2.53
N THR A 3 8.17 14.75 1.52
CA THR A 3 7.43 13.58 1.04
C THR A 3 7.47 12.52 2.13
N SER A 4 6.46 12.53 3.00
CA SER A 4 6.21 11.46 3.96
C SER A 4 6.19 10.12 3.22
N TYR A 5 6.77 9.07 3.81
CA TYR A 5 6.81 7.71 3.24
C TYR A 5 5.42 7.23 2.79
N LEU A 6 4.36 7.66 3.47
CA LEU A 6 2.99 7.39 3.06
C LEU A 6 2.65 7.91 1.65
N ASP A 7 3.08 9.12 1.28
CA ASP A 7 2.80 9.68 -0.05
C ASP A 7 3.61 8.98 -1.15
N TYR A 8 4.87 8.64 -0.83
CA TYR A 8 5.72 7.83 -1.69
C TYR A 8 5.06 6.48 -1.99
N TYR A 9 4.61 5.76 -0.96
CA TYR A 9 3.96 4.46 -1.14
C TYR A 9 2.62 4.55 -1.87
N LYS A 10 1.81 5.60 -1.64
CA LYS A 10 0.58 5.82 -2.43
C LYS A 10 0.86 5.92 -3.92
N ARG A 11 1.90 6.66 -4.31
CA ARG A 11 2.28 6.83 -5.73
C ARG A 11 2.78 5.51 -6.33
N ILE A 12 3.63 4.80 -5.60
CA ILE A 12 4.16 3.51 -6.07
C ILE A 12 3.04 2.49 -6.19
N ILE A 13 2.21 2.32 -5.16
CA ILE A 13 1.09 1.39 -5.16
C ILE A 13 0.14 1.68 -6.33
N LYS A 14 -0.15 2.95 -6.61
CA LYS A 14 -0.95 3.33 -7.78
C LYS A 14 -0.27 2.96 -9.11
N LYS A 15 1.05 3.08 -9.18
CA LYS A 15 1.83 2.74 -10.37
C LYS A 15 1.91 1.24 -10.59
N VAL A 16 2.10 0.45 -9.53
CA VAL A 16 2.27 -1.01 -9.61
C VAL A 16 0.96 -1.77 -9.44
N SER A 17 -0.18 -1.10 -9.26
CA SER A 17 -1.46 -1.75 -8.98
C SER A 17 -1.97 -2.69 -10.08
N PHE A 18 -1.46 -2.53 -11.31
CA PHE A 18 -1.78 -3.42 -12.43
C PHE A 18 -1.07 -4.79 -12.31
N ASP A 19 0.01 -4.87 -11.53
CA ASP A 19 0.80 -6.09 -11.32
C ASP A 19 0.69 -6.52 -9.85
N LEU A 20 -0.03 -7.62 -9.62
CA LEU A 20 -0.27 -8.12 -8.27
C LEU A 20 1.00 -8.58 -7.55
N GLY A 21 2.03 -9.02 -8.28
CA GLY A 21 3.31 -9.44 -7.72
C GLY A 21 4.09 -8.25 -7.18
N LEU A 22 4.24 -7.21 -8.00
CA LEU A 22 4.90 -5.95 -7.60
C LEU A 22 4.11 -5.24 -6.51
N LEU A 23 2.78 -5.21 -6.61
CA LEU A 23 1.93 -4.62 -5.58
C LEU A 23 2.15 -5.29 -4.21
N LYS A 24 2.23 -6.62 -4.16
CA LYS A 24 2.47 -7.35 -2.91
C LYS A 24 3.84 -7.05 -2.31
N ASP A 25 4.88 -6.99 -3.15
CA ASP A 25 6.24 -6.67 -2.72
C ASP A 25 6.34 -5.26 -2.12
N GLU A 26 5.74 -4.28 -2.80
CA GLU A 26 5.71 -2.90 -2.33
C GLU A 26 4.86 -2.72 -1.08
N LEU A 27 3.75 -3.46 -0.92
CA LEU A 27 2.97 -3.48 0.32
C LEU A 27 3.73 -4.10 1.49
N ASN A 28 4.52 -5.15 1.24
CA ASN A 28 5.40 -5.73 2.25
C ASN A 28 6.46 -4.72 2.73
N LYS A 29 7.09 -4.01 1.79
CA LYS A 29 8.03 -2.92 2.13
C LYS A 29 7.32 -1.80 2.90
N ALA A 30 6.15 -1.37 2.45
CA ALA A 30 5.33 -0.38 3.15
C ALA A 30 5.01 -0.84 4.58
N ASN A 31 4.72 -2.13 4.78
CA ASN A 31 4.48 -2.70 6.11
C ASN A 31 5.73 -2.74 6.99
N GLN A 32 6.94 -2.75 6.44
CA GLN A 32 8.17 -2.69 7.22
C GLN A 32 8.57 -1.25 7.58
N ILE A 33 8.30 -0.30 6.69
CA ILE A 33 8.75 1.10 6.84
C ILE A 33 7.71 1.97 7.54
N LEU A 34 6.43 1.82 7.21
CA LEU A 34 5.38 2.69 7.73
C LEU A 34 5.07 2.38 9.19
N THR A 35 4.71 3.41 9.95
CA THR A 35 4.13 3.25 11.28
C THR A 35 2.75 2.60 11.22
N VAL A 36 2.26 2.08 12.36
CA VAL A 36 0.93 1.47 12.45
C VAL A 36 -0.18 2.44 11.98
N GLU A 37 -0.06 3.72 12.33
CA GLU A 37 -1.00 4.75 11.88
C GLU A 37 -0.95 4.98 10.36
N GLU A 38 0.25 5.05 9.79
CA GLU A 38 0.44 5.22 8.35
C GLU A 38 -0.05 4.02 7.56
N LYS A 39 0.17 2.79 8.06
CA LYS A 39 -0.40 1.57 7.47
C LYS A 39 -1.93 1.63 7.44
N ALA A 40 -2.56 2.05 8.55
CA ALA A 40 -4.00 2.20 8.62
C ALA A 40 -4.51 3.27 7.62
N ARG A 41 -3.79 4.38 7.48
CA ARG A 41 -4.09 5.43 6.49
C ARG A 41 -3.92 4.93 5.06
N LEU A 42 -2.85 4.17 4.78
CA LEU A 42 -2.58 3.59 3.46
C LEU A 42 -3.67 2.59 3.07
N LYS A 43 -4.03 1.69 3.99
CA LYS A 43 -5.11 0.70 3.79
C LYS A 43 -6.44 1.38 3.49
N LYS A 44 -6.83 2.39 4.28
CA LYS A 44 -8.04 3.19 4.02
C LYS A 44 -8.01 3.86 2.64
N TRP A 45 -6.85 4.39 2.24
CA TRP A 45 -6.68 5.01 0.94
C TRP A 45 -6.81 3.99 -0.20
N MET A 46 -6.19 2.81 -0.08
CA MET A 46 -6.30 1.74 -1.09
C MET A 46 -7.74 1.25 -1.26
N LEU A 47 -8.46 1.05 -0.15
CA LEU A 47 -9.87 0.68 -0.16
C LEU A 47 -10.73 1.71 -0.90
N ARG A 48 -10.50 3.01 -0.66
CA ARG A 48 -11.22 4.09 -1.35
C ARG A 48 -10.92 4.17 -2.86
N ASN A 49 -9.73 3.75 -3.29
CA ASN A 49 -9.33 3.77 -4.69
C ASN A 49 -9.59 2.44 -5.43
N GLY A 50 -10.21 1.45 -4.77
CA GLY A 50 -10.45 0.13 -5.36
C GLY A 50 -9.16 -0.68 -5.60
N LEU A 51 -8.04 -0.27 -4.99
CA LEU A 51 -6.73 -0.92 -5.12
C LEU A 51 -6.55 -2.10 -4.15
N TYR A 52 -7.56 -2.34 -3.31
CA TYR A 52 -7.59 -3.45 -2.38
C TYR A 52 -8.51 -4.54 -2.93
N THR A 53 -7.90 -5.62 -3.44
CA THR A 53 -8.65 -6.75 -3.99
C THR A 53 -8.75 -7.85 -2.95
N GLU A 54 -9.82 -8.64 -2.97
CA GLU A 54 -10.00 -9.78 -2.04
C GLU A 54 -8.85 -10.81 -2.12
N LYS A 55 -8.06 -10.80 -3.20
CA LYS A 55 -6.83 -11.61 -3.33
C LYS A 55 -5.71 -11.19 -2.36
N LEU A 56 -5.73 -9.97 -1.83
CA LEU A 56 -4.80 -9.50 -0.78
C LEU A 56 -5.25 -9.93 0.63
N ARG A 57 -6.46 -10.49 0.77
CA ARG A 57 -7.07 -10.86 2.05
C ARG A 57 -6.42 -12.11 2.68
N GLY A 58 -5.56 -12.82 1.94
CA GLY A 58 -4.77 -13.94 2.44
C GLY A 58 -3.37 -13.51 2.89
N ASN A 59 -3.17 -13.35 4.20
CA ASN A 59 -1.87 -13.32 4.89
C ASN A 59 -0.92 -12.14 4.68
N ALA A 60 -1.37 -10.92 4.36
CA ALA A 60 -0.45 -9.78 4.32
C ALA A 60 -1.07 -8.44 4.71
N PHE A 61 -1.83 -8.39 5.82
CA PHE A 61 -2.05 -7.19 6.63
C PHE A 61 -2.52 -7.57 8.03
#